data_AF-A0A8H3DS43-F1
#
_entry.id   AF-A0A8H3DS43-F1
#
_cell.length_a   1.000
_cell.length_b   1.000
_cell.length_c   1.000
_cell.angle_alpha   90.00
_cell.angle_beta   90.00
_cell.angle_gamma   90.00
#
_symmetry.space_group_name_H-M   'P 1'
#
loop_
_entity.id
_entity.type
_entity.pdbx_description
1 polymer ?
#
loop_
_entity_poly.entity_id
_entity_poly.type
_entity_poly.pdbx_seq_one_letter_code
_entity_poly.pdbx_strand_id
1 'polypeptide(L)'
;MHSFEKLFFLLVTVFLGFSQVCLAQGFPDCSIGCLGKSDPGSCSLEDNKCLCSHKPFVEGTFACFKSSCTNAGDLKSAYDMAAAMCSQAGVTETIVAPPKRTLIPTRRAYPIAIRRV
;
A
#
# COMPACT_ATOMS: atom_id res chain seq x y z
N MET A 1 -53.64 -11.07 -6.21
CA MET A 1 -52.73 -12.23 -6.01
C MET A 1 -51.43 -12.13 -6.82
N HIS A 2 -51.42 -11.55 -8.05
CA HIS A 2 -50.20 -11.40 -8.88
C HIS A 2 -49.21 -10.28 -8.48
N SER A 3 -49.57 -9.38 -7.56
CA SER A 3 -48.70 -8.26 -7.15
C SER A 3 -47.66 -8.66 -6.10
N PHE A 4 -47.97 -9.67 -5.28
CA PHE A 4 -47.10 -10.17 -4.23
C PHE A 4 -45.98 -11.09 -4.80
N GLU A 5 -46.30 -11.86 -5.84
CA GLU A 5 -45.34 -12.74 -6.52
C GLU A 5 -44.22 -11.94 -7.22
N LYS A 6 -44.56 -10.81 -7.85
CA LYS A 6 -43.58 -9.91 -8.49
C LYS A 6 -42.64 -9.25 -7.47
N LEU A 7 -43.13 -8.98 -6.27
CA LEU A 7 -42.33 -8.41 -5.18
C LEU A 7 -41.33 -9.44 -4.64
N PHE A 8 -41.73 -10.72 -4.58
CA PHE A 8 -40.84 -11.81 -4.17
C PHE A 8 -39.76 -12.09 -5.21
N PHE A 9 -40.10 -12.09 -6.51
CA PHE A 9 -39.12 -12.28 -7.58
C PHE A 9 -38.11 -11.12 -7.70
N LEU A 10 -38.53 -9.87 -7.43
CA LEU A 10 -37.61 -8.73 -7.40
C LEU A 10 -36.64 -8.77 -6.22
N LEU A 11 -37.05 -9.32 -5.08
CA LEU A 11 -36.14 -9.48 -3.94
C LEU A 11 -35.07 -10.53 -4.23
N VAL A 12 -35.42 -11.67 -4.84
CA VAL A 12 -34.49 -12.78 -5.09
C VAL A 12 -33.39 -12.42 -6.11
N THR A 13 -33.66 -11.58 -7.11
CA THR A 13 -32.65 -11.17 -8.12
C THR A 13 -31.63 -10.17 -7.58
N VAL A 14 -31.98 -9.38 -6.57
CA VAL A 14 -31.03 -8.47 -5.89
C VAL A 14 -30.00 -9.24 -5.06
N PHE A 15 -30.38 -10.38 -4.47
CA PHE A 15 -29.48 -11.19 -3.63
C PHE A 15 -28.39 -11.95 -4.42
N LEU A 16 -28.63 -12.31 -5.69
CA LEU A 16 -27.67 -13.05 -6.51
C LEU A 16 -26.69 -12.14 -7.30
N GLY A 17 -26.86 -10.82 -7.23
CA GLY A 17 -26.05 -9.84 -7.96
C GLY A 17 -24.83 -9.29 -7.21
N PHE A 18 -24.67 -9.62 -5.93
CA PHE A 18 -23.51 -9.20 -5.14
C PHE A 18 -22.35 -10.20 -5.32
N SER A 19 -21.85 -10.32 -6.55
CA SER A 19 -20.50 -10.84 -6.75
C SER A 19 -19.54 -9.90 -6.06
N GLN A 20 -19.17 -10.22 -4.83
CA GLN A 20 -18.15 -9.52 -4.08
C GLN A 20 -16.87 -9.51 -4.92
N VAL A 21 -16.58 -8.36 -5.54
CA VAL A 21 -15.21 -8.01 -5.90
C VAL A 21 -14.48 -7.85 -4.57
N CYS A 22 -14.00 -8.97 -4.03
CA CYS A 22 -12.99 -8.98 -2.99
C CYS A 22 -11.70 -8.49 -3.64
N LEU A 23 -11.56 -7.18 -3.82
CA LEU A 23 -10.24 -6.56 -3.85
C LEU A 23 -9.70 -6.69 -2.43
N ALA A 24 -9.19 -7.87 -2.09
CA ALA A 24 -8.32 -7.99 -0.93
C ALA A 24 -7.15 -7.05 -1.19
N GLN A 25 -7.18 -5.87 -0.55
CA GLN A 25 -6.09 -4.91 -0.57
C GLN A 25 -5.04 -5.45 0.41
N GLY A 26 -4.44 -6.58 0.04
CA GLY A 26 -3.34 -7.21 0.76
C GLY A 26 -2.01 -6.74 0.18
N PHE A 27 -0.93 -6.90 0.96
CA PHE A 27 0.43 -6.61 0.54
C PHE A 27 0.72 -7.21 -0.84
N PRO A 28 1.34 -6.46 -1.79
CA PRO A 28 1.73 -7.04 -3.07
C PRO A 28 2.74 -8.16 -2.83
N ASP A 29 2.74 -9.18 -3.70
CA ASP A 29 3.58 -10.37 -3.55
C ASP A 29 5.07 -10.05 -3.33
N CYS A 30 5.58 -9.00 -3.99
CA CYS A 30 6.96 -8.53 -3.86
C CYS A 30 7.33 -8.10 -2.43
N SER A 31 6.36 -7.75 -1.60
CA SER A 31 6.56 -7.22 -0.25
C SER A 31 6.33 -8.23 0.86
N ILE A 32 5.68 -9.37 0.57
CA ILE A 32 5.35 -10.41 1.55
C ILE A 32 6.60 -10.92 2.25
N GLY A 33 7.69 -11.13 1.49
CA GLY A 33 8.97 -11.59 2.03
C GLY A 33 9.66 -10.61 2.98
N CYS A 34 9.21 -9.34 3.04
CA CYS A 34 9.78 -8.30 3.88
C CYS A 34 9.09 -8.17 5.24
N LEU A 35 7.87 -8.68 5.38
CA LEU A 35 7.10 -8.57 6.61
C LEU A 35 7.79 -9.36 7.73
N GLY A 36 8.11 -8.68 8.84
CA GLY A 36 8.78 -9.29 9.99
C GLY A 36 10.26 -9.65 9.79
N LYS A 37 10.90 -9.21 8.68
CA LYS A 37 12.35 -9.43 8.47
C LYS A 37 13.24 -8.47 9.24
N SER A 38 12.73 -7.27 9.48
CA SER A 38 13.46 -6.22 10.18
C SER A 38 13.49 -6.49 11.67
N ASP A 39 14.49 -5.93 12.35
CA ASP A 39 14.64 -6.06 13.80
C ASP A 39 13.43 -5.46 14.55
N PRO A 40 12.62 -6.28 15.24
CA PRO A 40 11.49 -5.79 16.02
C PRO A 40 11.92 -5.22 17.38
N GLY A 41 13.20 -5.34 17.77
CA GLY A 41 13.68 -4.97 19.08
C GLY A 41 12.98 -5.79 20.17
N SER A 42 12.33 -5.11 21.11
CA SER A 42 11.52 -5.73 22.17
C SER A 42 10.05 -5.93 21.80
N CYS A 43 9.63 -5.52 20.60
CA CYS A 43 8.24 -5.65 20.17
C CYS A 43 7.91 -7.10 19.78
N SER A 44 6.68 -7.55 20.08
CA SER A 44 6.14 -8.76 19.45
C SER A 44 5.87 -8.51 17.97
N LEU A 45 6.05 -9.52 17.13
CA LEU A 45 5.68 -9.47 15.71
C LEU A 45 4.16 -9.29 15.49
N GLU A 46 3.35 -9.49 16.52
CA GLU A 46 1.90 -9.29 16.50
C GLU A 46 1.48 -7.92 17.06
N ASP A 47 2.39 -7.19 17.72
CA ASP A 47 2.11 -5.87 18.28
C ASP A 47 2.43 -4.77 17.24
N ASN A 48 1.47 -4.56 16.34
CA ASN A 48 1.58 -3.53 15.31
C ASN A 48 1.85 -2.14 15.88
N LYS A 49 1.29 -1.79 17.04
CA LYS A 49 1.50 -0.47 17.64
C LYS A 49 2.96 -0.29 18.07
N CYS A 50 3.53 -1.30 18.71
CA CYS A 50 4.94 -1.30 19.10
C CYS A 50 5.86 -1.28 17.87
N LEU A 51 5.64 -2.20 16.91
CA LEU A 51 6.44 -2.31 15.69
C LEU A 51 6.43 -1.02 14.87
N CYS A 52 5.25 -0.43 14.68
CA CYS A 52 5.09 0.83 13.96
C CYS A 52 5.77 1.99 14.67
N SER A 53 5.92 1.94 15.99
CA SER A 53 6.65 2.96 16.77
C SER A 53 8.16 2.71 16.78
N HIS A 54 8.60 1.50 16.41
CA HIS A 54 10.01 1.13 16.35
C HIS A 54 10.63 1.52 15.02
N LYS A 55 11.29 2.69 15.01
CA LYS A 55 11.89 3.26 13.79
C LYS A 55 12.81 2.30 13.01
N PRO A 56 13.72 1.53 13.63
CA PRO A 56 14.56 0.56 12.91
C PRO A 56 13.75 -0.52 12.19
N PHE A 57 12.65 -0.98 12.79
CA PHE A 57 11.76 -1.96 12.17
C PHE A 57 11.08 -1.39 10.93
N VAL A 58 10.52 -0.18 11.04
CA VAL A 58 9.84 0.49 9.93
C VAL A 58 10.80 0.79 8.78
N GLU A 59 11.97 1.37 9.08
CA GLU A 59 12.97 1.70 8.07
C GLU A 59 13.54 0.46 7.37
N GLY A 60 13.84 -0.60 8.13
CA GLY A 60 14.29 -1.87 7.56
C GLY A 60 13.26 -2.49 6.63
N THR A 61 11.98 -2.43 7.02
CA THR A 61 10.88 -3.02 6.25
C THR A 61 10.70 -2.24 4.95
N PHE A 62 10.81 -0.91 5.01
CA PHE A 62 10.74 -0.02 3.87
C PHE A 62 11.94 -0.15 2.93
N ALA A 63 13.15 -0.37 3.48
CA ALA A 63 14.32 -0.67 2.68
C ALA A 63 14.15 -1.99 1.93
N CYS A 64 13.59 -3.01 2.57
CA CYS A 64 13.27 -4.29 1.94
C CYS A 64 12.19 -4.14 0.85
N PHE A 65 11.14 -3.34 1.07
CA PHE A 65 10.16 -3.04 0.03
C PHE A 65 10.82 -2.42 -1.19
N LYS A 66 11.72 -1.44 -0.98
CA LYS A 66 12.42 -0.76 -2.08
C LYS A 66 13.32 -1.70 -2.88
N SER A 67 13.93 -2.71 -2.25
CA SER A 67 14.76 -3.69 -2.94
C SER A 67 13.95 -4.75 -3.66
N SER A 68 12.80 -5.14 -3.10
CA SER A 68 12.02 -6.30 -3.56
C SER A 68 10.91 -5.93 -4.53
N CYS A 69 10.33 -4.74 -4.40
CA CYS A 69 9.29 -4.21 -5.27
C CYS A 69 9.88 -3.19 -6.25
N THR A 70 10.28 -3.67 -7.43
CA THR A 70 10.85 -2.83 -8.50
C THR A 70 9.80 -2.03 -9.26
N ASN A 71 8.56 -2.53 -9.30
CA ASN A 71 7.42 -1.83 -9.88
C ASN A 71 7.01 -0.64 -8.98
N ALA A 72 6.86 0.53 -9.57
CA ALA A 72 6.53 1.76 -8.84
C ALA A 72 5.13 1.74 -8.20
N GLY A 73 4.17 1.02 -8.79
CA GLY A 73 2.83 0.81 -8.27
C GLY A 73 2.84 -0.13 -7.06
N ASP A 74 3.50 -1.27 -7.18
CA ASP A 74 3.61 -2.25 -6.09
C ASP A 74 4.34 -1.67 -4.89
N LEU A 75 5.45 -0.97 -5.14
CA LEU A 75 6.19 -0.28 -4.09
C LEU A 75 5.29 0.72 -3.36
N LYS A 76 4.53 1.55 -4.10
CA LYS A 76 3.58 2.50 -3.50
C LYS A 76 2.49 1.78 -2.71
N SER A 77 1.93 0.71 -3.25
CA SER A 77 0.89 -0.08 -2.59
C SER A 77 1.38 -0.69 -1.27
N ALA A 78 2.60 -1.24 -1.25
CA ALA A 78 3.22 -1.77 -0.03
C ALA A 78 3.40 -0.68 1.05
N TYR A 79 3.89 0.50 0.65
CA TYR A 79 4.01 1.64 1.58
C TYR A 79 2.64 2.09 2.11
N ASP A 80 1.66 2.26 1.24
CA ASP A 80 0.33 2.75 1.62
C ASP A 80 -0.37 1.76 2.57
N MET A 81 -0.19 0.45 2.39
CA MET A 81 -0.74 -0.56 3.30
C MET A 81 -0.03 -0.59 4.65
N ALA A 82 1.30 -0.52 4.68
CA ALA A 82 2.02 -0.38 5.93
C ALA A 82 1.60 0.92 6.67
N ALA A 83 1.40 2.01 5.92
CA ALA A 83 0.84 3.27 6.42
C ALA A 83 -0.54 3.11 7.05
N ALA A 84 -1.45 2.45 6.34
CA ALA A 84 -2.79 2.19 6.82
C ALA A 84 -2.80 1.31 8.09
N MET A 85 -1.97 0.26 8.14
CA MET A 85 -1.86 -0.63 9.30
C MET A 85 -1.38 0.11 10.55
N CYS A 86 -0.34 0.92 10.43
CA CYS A 86 0.17 1.68 11.57
C CYS A 86 -0.82 2.77 12.02
N SER A 87 -1.48 3.44 11.06
CA SER A 87 -2.54 4.40 11.38
C SER A 87 -3.69 3.73 12.14
N GLN A 88 -4.11 2.54 11.72
CA GLN A 88 -5.12 1.75 12.41
C GLN A 88 -4.67 1.31 13.82
N ALA A 89 -3.37 1.10 14.04
CA ALA A 89 -2.78 0.86 15.35
C ALA A 89 -2.59 2.14 16.21
N GLY A 90 -2.97 3.32 15.68
CA GLY A 90 -2.86 4.61 16.35
C GLY A 90 -1.49 5.28 16.23
N VAL A 91 -0.68 4.88 15.25
CA VAL A 91 0.69 5.38 15.01
C VAL A 91 0.75 6.07 13.66
N THR A 92 0.81 7.41 13.66
CA THR A 92 0.83 8.23 12.44
C THR A 92 2.17 8.90 12.14
N GLU A 93 3.06 9.02 13.14
CA GLU A 93 4.30 9.84 13.05
C GLU A 93 5.51 9.08 12.50
N THR A 94 5.63 7.78 12.75
CA THR A 94 6.85 7.00 12.45
C THR A 94 6.91 6.45 11.04
N ILE A 95 5.83 6.58 10.26
CA ILE A 95 5.88 6.23 8.85
C ILE A 95 6.43 7.42 8.11
N VAL A 96 7.72 7.29 7.79
CA VAL A 96 8.35 8.02 6.70
C VAL A 96 7.39 7.89 5.53
N ALA A 97 6.63 8.95 5.26
CA ALA A 97 5.72 9.00 4.13
C ALA A 97 6.49 8.45 2.92
N PRO A 98 5.85 7.63 2.04
CA PRO A 98 6.52 7.15 0.83
C PRO A 98 7.24 8.34 0.25
N PRO A 99 8.57 8.27 -0.01
CA PRO A 99 9.37 9.44 -0.32
C PRO A 99 8.56 10.17 -1.37
N LYS A 100 8.05 11.38 -1.04
CA LYS A 100 7.27 12.16 -1.99
C LYS A 100 8.18 12.15 -3.20
N ARG A 101 7.77 11.47 -4.27
CA ARG A 101 8.44 11.62 -5.54
C ARG A 101 8.15 13.08 -5.83
N THR A 102 9.08 13.94 -5.42
CA THR A 102 9.31 15.20 -6.09
C THR A 102 9.46 14.73 -7.51
N LEU A 103 8.39 14.87 -8.29
CA LEU A 103 8.50 14.98 -9.72
C LEU A 103 9.41 16.20 -9.86
N ILE A 104 10.73 15.98 -9.76
CA ILE A 104 11.69 16.89 -10.32
C ILE A 104 11.31 16.79 -11.79
N PRO A 105 10.68 17.81 -12.39
CA PRO A 105 10.54 17.78 -13.82
C PRO A 105 11.98 17.69 -14.30
N THR A 106 12.33 16.59 -14.95
CA THR A 106 13.58 16.50 -15.71
C THR A 106 13.48 17.46 -16.89
N ARG A 107 13.47 18.77 -16.60
CA ARG A 107 14.11 19.76 -17.45
C ARG A 107 15.61 19.56 -17.24
N ARG A 108 16.12 18.42 -17.72
CA ARG A 108 17.49 18.40 -18.19
C ARG A 108 17.44 19.28 -19.43
N ALA A 109 17.66 20.58 -19.23
CA ALA A 109 18.05 21.47 -20.31
C ALA A 109 19.29 20.82 -20.93
N TYR A 110 19.09 20.11 -22.04
CA TYR A 110 20.18 19.70 -22.89
C TYR A 110 20.81 21.02 -23.36
N PRO A 111 22.09 21.32 -23.08
CA PRO A 111 22.72 22.44 -23.74
C PRO A 111 22.78 22.06 -25.23
N ILE A 112 21.95 22.71 -26.04
CA ILE A 112 22.08 22.67 -27.50
C ILE A 112 23.42 23.36 -27.79
N ALA A 113 24.47 22.58 -27.98
CA ALA A 113 25.74 23.08 -28.49
C ALA A 113 25.52 23.50 -29.95
N ILE A 114 25.19 24.77 -30.15
CA ILE A 114 25.12 25.37 -31.48
C ILE A 114 26.55 25.49 -32.00
N ARG A 115 26.98 24.60 -32.91
CA ARG A 115 28.19 24.85 -33.73
C ARG A 115 27.90 26.10 -34.56
N ARG A 116 28.59 27.20 -34.26
CA ARG A 116 28.69 28.31 -35.22
C ARG A 116 29.54 27.80 -36.39
N VAL A 117 28.98 27.95 -37.59
CA VAL A 117 29.61 27.73 -38.89
C VAL A 117 30.55 28.91 -39.17
#